data_AF-V2YZ81-F1
#
_entry.id   AF-V2YZ81-F1
#
_cell.length_a   1.000
_cell.length_b   1.000
_cell.length_c   1.000
_cell.angle_alpha   90.00
_cell.angle_beta   90.00
_cell.angle_gamma   90.00
#
_symmetry.space_group_name_H-M   'P 1'
#
loop_
_entity.id
_entity.type
_entity.pdbx_description
1 polymer ?
#
loop_
_entity_poly.entity_id
_entity_poly.type
_entity_poly.pdbx_seq_one_letter_code
_entity_poly.pdbx_strand_id
1 'polypeptide(L)'
;MKGVFALAPIAVASTVSARTFTVRNNCAYTARPGLFTDPNVGPTRPDQPTGWEAAPEWTLQGDGNLDYYDVSLVDGFNIPMAITNNVNYPVADCPVDLTATCPGELASAAGCASACFANLDGNQQDSANCCSGSHSTPNTCPPDGVQSYDLFKGACLNSYAYAYDESSGTALWTCDSSLNADYTLTFCP
;
A
#
# COMPACT_ATOMS: atom_id res chain seq x y z
N MET A 1 11.99 -19.19 64.94
CA MET A 1 11.40 -19.68 63.69
C MET A 1 11.62 -18.63 62.61
N LYS A 2 12.58 -18.84 61.71
CA LYS A 2 12.83 -17.94 60.56
C LYS A 2 12.19 -18.60 59.34
N GLY A 3 11.07 -18.05 58.88
CA GLY A 3 10.39 -18.52 57.67
C GLY A 3 11.15 -18.04 56.43
N VAL A 4 11.55 -18.97 55.58
CA VAL A 4 12.13 -18.67 54.26
C VAL A 4 10.97 -18.58 53.27
N PHE A 5 10.72 -17.39 52.72
CA PHE A 5 9.80 -17.21 51.60
C PHE A 5 10.55 -17.53 50.30
N ALA A 6 10.15 -18.59 49.62
CA ALA A 6 10.62 -18.90 48.27
C ALA A 6 9.81 -18.08 47.26
N LEU A 7 10.47 -17.14 46.58
CA LEU A 7 9.93 -16.47 45.40
C LEU A 7 10.08 -17.41 44.20
N ALA A 8 8.96 -17.92 43.69
CA ALA A 8 8.93 -18.66 42.43
C ALA A 8 9.01 -17.69 41.25
N PRO A 9 9.89 -17.89 40.27
CA PRO A 9 9.93 -17.07 39.07
C PRO A 9 8.67 -17.36 38.22
N ILE A 10 7.87 -16.34 37.97
CA ILE A 10 6.76 -16.38 37.00
C ILE A 10 7.38 -16.37 35.61
N ALA A 11 7.36 -17.50 34.92
CA ALA A 11 7.69 -17.56 33.51
C ALA A 11 6.59 -16.87 32.71
N VAL A 12 6.89 -15.71 32.12
CA VAL A 12 6.01 -15.06 31.15
C VAL A 12 6.15 -15.85 29.85
N ALA A 13 5.15 -16.65 29.51
CA ALA A 13 5.07 -17.29 28.20
C ALA A 13 4.78 -16.20 27.16
N SER A 14 5.73 -15.90 26.29
CA SER A 14 5.50 -15.06 25.12
C SER A 14 4.62 -15.84 24.15
N THR A 15 3.33 -15.51 24.07
CA THR A 15 2.46 -16.02 23.00
C THR A 15 2.86 -15.32 21.70
N VAL A 16 3.53 -16.05 20.81
CA VAL A 16 3.71 -15.59 19.43
C VAL A 16 2.33 -15.59 18.79
N SER A 17 1.74 -14.41 18.62
CA SER A 17 0.54 -14.26 17.82
C SER A 17 0.96 -14.28 16.36
N ALA A 18 0.60 -15.36 15.65
CA ALA A 18 0.81 -15.47 14.23
C ALA A 18 -0.43 -14.93 13.50
N ARG A 19 -0.21 -14.20 12.41
CA ARG A 19 -1.26 -13.78 11.48
C ARG A 19 -1.08 -14.52 10.16
N THR A 20 -2.20 -14.83 9.52
CA THR A 20 -2.23 -15.43 8.19
C THR A 20 -2.44 -14.34 7.15
N PHE A 21 -1.55 -14.29 6.16
CA PHE A 21 -1.74 -13.52 4.95
C PHE A 21 -2.07 -14.48 3.82
N THR A 22 -3.26 -14.32 3.23
CA THR A 22 -3.68 -15.08 2.06
C THR A 22 -3.56 -14.20 0.83
N VAL A 23 -2.89 -14.70 -0.21
CA VAL A 23 -2.87 -14.06 -1.52
C VAL A 23 -3.72 -14.87 -2.48
N ARG A 24 -4.74 -14.23 -3.05
CA ARG A 24 -5.67 -14.82 -4.01
C ARG A 24 -5.53 -14.13 -5.35
N ASN A 25 -5.32 -14.90 -6.41
CA ASN A 25 -5.40 -14.41 -7.77
C ASN A 25 -6.76 -14.80 -8.36
N ASN A 26 -7.66 -13.84 -8.52
CA ASN A 26 -8.95 -14.02 -9.22
C ASN A 26 -8.89 -13.53 -10.69
N CYS A 27 -7.75 -13.05 -11.16
CA CYS A 27 -7.62 -12.58 -12.52
C CYS A 27 -7.77 -13.73 -13.53
N ALA A 28 -8.20 -13.39 -14.75
CA ALA A 28 -8.24 -14.33 -15.88
C ALA A 28 -6.84 -14.72 -16.40
N TYR A 29 -5.79 -14.12 -15.84
CA TYR A 29 -4.39 -14.33 -16.19
C TYR A 29 -3.55 -14.60 -14.95
N THR A 30 -2.37 -15.18 -15.16
CA THR A 30 -1.39 -15.38 -14.10
C THR A 30 -0.81 -14.03 -13.67
N ALA A 31 -1.17 -13.61 -12.47
CA ALA A 31 -0.57 -12.47 -11.81
C ALA A 31 0.86 -12.88 -11.37
N ARG A 32 1.89 -12.30 -12.00
CA ARG A 32 3.28 -12.64 -11.71
C ARG A 32 3.79 -11.75 -10.58
N PRO A 33 4.20 -12.31 -9.43
CA PRO A 33 4.87 -11.53 -8.40
C PRO A 33 6.06 -10.80 -9.03
N GLY A 34 6.13 -9.49 -8.85
CA GLY A 34 7.28 -8.70 -9.28
C GLY A 34 8.56 -9.27 -8.68
N LEU A 35 9.60 -9.42 -9.49
CA LEU A 35 10.91 -9.83 -8.99
C LEU A 35 11.54 -8.63 -8.28
N PHE A 36 11.55 -8.60 -6.95
CA PHE A 36 12.37 -7.65 -6.20
C PHE A 36 13.84 -8.00 -6.43
N THR A 37 14.51 -7.25 -7.30
CA THR A 37 15.97 -7.34 -7.45
C THR A 37 16.60 -6.34 -6.51
N ASP A 38 17.04 -6.81 -5.33
CA ASP A 38 17.88 -6.03 -4.42
C ASP A 38 19.15 -5.58 -5.18
N PRO A 39 19.37 -4.27 -5.38
CA PRO A 39 20.54 -3.75 -6.09
C PRO A 39 21.88 -4.13 -5.42
N ASN A 40 21.87 -4.55 -4.16
CA ASN A 40 23.05 -4.98 -3.41
C ASN A 40 23.41 -6.46 -3.65
N VAL A 41 22.51 -7.24 -4.25
CA VAL A 41 22.66 -8.71 -4.40
C VAL A 41 22.97 -9.12 -5.84
N GLY A 42 22.70 -8.25 -6.82
CA GLY A 42 23.14 -8.45 -8.21
C GLY A 42 22.85 -7.28 -9.15
N PRO A 43 23.63 -7.11 -10.24
CA PRO A 43 23.45 -6.02 -11.20
C PRO A 43 22.29 -6.25 -12.18
N THR A 44 21.70 -7.46 -12.18
CA THR A 44 20.63 -7.84 -13.10
C THR A 44 19.34 -7.13 -12.69
N ARG A 45 19.09 -5.96 -13.27
CA ARG A 45 17.75 -5.38 -13.30
C ARG A 45 17.00 -5.99 -14.46
N PRO A 46 15.82 -6.58 -14.25
CA PRO A 46 15.03 -7.06 -15.37
C PRO A 46 14.64 -5.84 -16.22
N ASP A 47 14.74 -5.99 -17.53
CA ASP A 47 14.48 -4.95 -18.54
C ASP A 47 13.00 -4.80 -18.89
N GLN A 48 12.17 -5.72 -18.39
CA GLN A 48 10.72 -5.53 -18.30
C GLN A 48 10.35 -4.73 -17.05
N PRO A 49 9.26 -3.93 -17.09
CA PRO A 49 8.71 -3.33 -15.87
C PRO A 49 8.44 -4.43 -14.84
N THR A 50 9.09 -4.33 -13.68
CA THR A 50 8.93 -5.30 -12.60
C THR A 50 8.20 -4.65 -11.45
N GLY A 51 7.08 -5.24 -11.03
CA GLY A 51 6.33 -4.78 -9.86
C GLY A 51 4.84 -4.63 -10.17
N TRP A 52 4.08 -4.50 -9.09
CA TRP A 52 2.71 -4.00 -9.14
C TRP A 52 2.82 -2.48 -9.02
N GLU A 53 2.16 -1.73 -9.91
CA GLU A 53 2.11 -0.27 -9.76
C GLU A 53 1.12 0.11 -8.66
N ALA A 54 0.03 -0.65 -8.53
CA ALA A 54 -0.81 -0.60 -7.34
C ALA A 54 -0.16 -1.47 -6.24
N ALA A 55 0.16 -0.89 -5.09
CA ALA A 55 0.84 -1.58 -3.99
C ALA A 55 -0.14 -1.87 -2.85
N PRO A 56 -0.19 -3.10 -2.32
CA PRO A 56 -0.86 -3.37 -1.07
C PRO A 56 0.15 -3.27 0.09
N GLU A 57 -0.15 -2.44 1.08
CA GLU A 57 0.77 -2.10 2.18
C GLU A 57 0.18 -2.50 3.54
N TRP A 58 1.04 -2.95 4.45
CA TRP A 58 0.65 -3.28 5.83
C TRP A 58 1.75 -2.86 6.82
N THR A 59 1.35 -2.27 7.93
CA THR A 59 2.17 -2.13 9.14
C THR A 59 1.42 -2.75 10.32
N LEU A 60 1.92 -3.86 10.84
CA LEU A 60 1.30 -4.57 11.96
C LEU A 60 1.81 -4.04 13.30
N GLN A 61 0.92 -3.96 14.31
CA GLN A 61 1.29 -3.47 15.65
C GLN A 61 2.02 -2.11 15.60
N GLY A 62 1.53 -1.21 14.76
CA GLY A 62 2.03 0.16 14.62
C GLY A 62 1.67 1.05 15.81
N ASP A 63 1.69 2.36 15.59
CA ASP A 63 1.32 3.33 16.61
C ASP A 63 -0.11 3.07 17.14
N GLY A 64 -0.31 3.32 18.44
CA GLY A 64 -1.58 3.03 19.10
C GLY A 64 -1.99 1.54 19.14
N ASN A 65 -1.07 0.60 18.86
CA ASN A 65 -1.37 -0.84 18.73
C ASN A 65 -2.42 -1.11 17.65
N LEU A 66 -2.31 -0.41 16.52
CA LEU A 66 -3.15 -0.62 15.35
C LEU A 66 -2.36 -1.36 14.27
N ASP A 67 -3.03 -2.23 13.53
CA ASP A 67 -2.58 -2.58 12.20
C ASP A 67 -3.02 -1.47 11.25
N TYR A 68 -2.12 -1.03 10.39
CA TYR A 68 -2.36 -0.11 9.30
C TYR A 68 -2.28 -0.88 7.99
N TYR A 69 -3.18 -0.60 7.06
CA TYR A 69 -3.18 -1.23 5.75
C TYR A 69 -3.88 -0.37 4.73
N ASP A 70 -3.44 -0.50 3.48
CA ASP A 70 -3.94 0.28 2.37
C ASP A 70 -3.62 -0.38 1.02
N VAL A 71 -4.35 0.07 0.00
CA VAL A 71 -3.96 -0.08 -1.40
C VAL A 71 -3.50 1.29 -1.86
N SER A 72 -2.38 1.34 -2.56
CA SER A 72 -1.71 2.57 -2.92
C SER A 72 -1.47 2.65 -4.42
N LEU A 73 -1.97 3.73 -5.02
CA LEU A 73 -1.82 4.07 -6.44
C LEU A 73 -0.77 5.18 -6.65
N VAL A 74 0.00 5.50 -5.60
CA VAL A 74 1.06 6.53 -5.62
C VAL A 74 2.07 6.24 -6.72
N ASP A 75 2.34 4.96 -6.98
CA ASP A 75 3.27 4.49 -8.01
C ASP A 75 2.57 4.17 -9.34
N GLY A 76 1.24 4.22 -9.38
CA GLY A 76 0.41 3.94 -10.55
C GLY A 76 -0.56 2.77 -10.34
N PHE A 77 -0.99 2.15 -11.43
CA PHE A 77 -1.95 1.04 -11.41
C PHE A 77 -1.74 0.08 -12.58
N ASN A 78 -1.66 -1.21 -12.29
CA ASN A 78 -1.63 -2.24 -13.32
C ASN A 78 -2.50 -3.48 -13.06
N ILE A 79 -3.06 -3.61 -11.86
CA ILE A 79 -3.95 -4.70 -11.50
C ILE A 79 -4.95 -4.23 -10.44
N PRO A 80 -6.25 -4.55 -10.58
CA PRO A 80 -7.20 -4.31 -9.51
C PRO A 80 -6.88 -5.16 -8.29
N MET A 81 -7.04 -4.61 -7.08
CA MET A 81 -6.79 -5.36 -5.85
C MET A 81 -7.62 -4.89 -4.67
N ALA A 82 -7.80 -5.80 -3.72
CA ALA A 82 -8.45 -5.53 -2.44
C ALA A 82 -7.76 -6.25 -1.29
N ILE A 83 -7.67 -5.58 -0.15
CA ILE A 83 -7.27 -6.13 1.15
C ILE A 83 -8.54 -6.25 2.00
N THR A 84 -8.85 -7.48 2.39
CA THR A 84 -9.92 -7.79 3.34
C THR A 84 -9.35 -8.46 4.58
N ASN A 85 -10.14 -8.52 5.66
CA ASN A 85 -9.74 -9.14 6.91
C ASN A 85 -10.88 -10.02 7.48
N ASN A 86 -10.53 -10.97 8.34
CA ASN A 86 -11.48 -11.91 8.95
C ASN A 86 -12.25 -11.34 10.17
N VAL A 87 -12.02 -10.07 10.54
CA VAL A 87 -12.61 -9.42 11.72
C VAL A 87 -13.58 -8.29 11.36
N ASN A 88 -13.97 -8.16 10.08
CA ASN A 88 -14.93 -7.18 9.55
C ASN A 88 -14.55 -5.71 9.76
N TYR A 89 -13.26 -5.39 9.76
CA TYR A 89 -12.78 -4.00 9.63
C TYR A 89 -12.84 -3.53 8.16
N PRO A 90 -12.65 -2.23 7.89
CA PRO A 90 -12.75 -1.68 6.53
C PRO A 90 -11.92 -2.43 5.48
N VAL A 91 -12.33 -2.26 4.22
CA VAL A 91 -11.65 -2.82 3.06
C VAL A 91 -10.79 -1.73 2.43
N ALA A 92 -9.54 -2.06 2.12
CA ALA A 92 -8.70 -1.21 1.27
C ALA A 92 -8.74 -1.77 -0.15
N ASP A 93 -9.16 -0.98 -1.14
CA ASP A 93 -9.32 -1.50 -2.50
C ASP A 93 -9.23 -0.45 -3.61
N CYS A 94 -8.80 -0.95 -4.76
CA CYS A 94 -8.99 -0.34 -6.07
C CYS A 94 -9.51 -1.45 -6.99
N PRO A 95 -10.85 -1.66 -7.05
CA PRO A 95 -11.45 -2.82 -7.70
C PRO A 95 -11.67 -2.62 -9.21
N VAL A 96 -11.50 -1.39 -9.70
CA VAL A 96 -11.74 -1.04 -11.11
C VAL A 96 -10.46 -1.20 -11.93
N ASP A 97 -10.61 -1.53 -13.21
CA ASP A 97 -9.49 -1.58 -14.15
C ASP A 97 -9.18 -0.19 -14.73
N LEU A 98 -8.27 0.53 -14.08
CA LEU A 98 -7.82 1.85 -14.55
C LEU A 98 -7.02 1.79 -15.85
N THR A 99 -6.48 0.63 -16.25
CA THR A 99 -5.73 0.51 -17.51
C THR A 99 -6.63 0.74 -18.73
N ALA A 100 -7.92 0.41 -18.61
CA ALA A 100 -8.91 0.59 -19.67
C ALA A 100 -9.28 2.06 -19.92
N THR A 101 -9.13 2.92 -18.92
CA THR A 101 -9.48 4.35 -18.99
C THR A 101 -8.28 5.26 -18.77
N CYS A 102 -7.06 4.71 -18.83
CA CYS A 102 -5.85 5.45 -18.56
C CYS A 102 -5.63 6.56 -19.62
N PRO A 103 -5.49 7.84 -19.20
CA PRO A 103 -5.13 8.92 -20.11
C PRO A 103 -3.80 8.64 -20.83
N GLY A 104 -3.68 9.09 -22.08
CA GLY A 104 -2.52 8.77 -22.92
C GLY A 104 -1.18 9.24 -22.36
N GLU A 105 -1.16 10.33 -21.59
CA GLU A 105 0.04 10.84 -20.91
C GLU A 105 0.49 10.02 -19.68
N LEU A 106 -0.40 9.18 -19.16
CA LEU A 106 -0.14 8.27 -18.03
C LEU A 106 0.05 6.81 -18.47
N ALA A 107 -0.33 6.48 -19.70
CA ALA A 107 -0.22 5.12 -20.22
C ALA A 107 1.25 4.69 -20.34
N SER A 108 1.58 3.54 -19.76
CA SER A 108 2.91 2.95 -19.79
C SER A 108 2.84 1.47 -20.24
N ALA A 109 3.99 0.86 -20.53
CA ALA A 109 4.04 -0.58 -20.77
C ALA A 109 3.74 -1.41 -19.50
N ALA A 110 3.81 -0.77 -18.33
CA ALA A 110 3.63 -1.39 -17.03
C ALA A 110 2.19 -1.29 -16.52
N GLY A 111 1.41 -0.34 -17.04
CA GLY A 111 0.05 -0.06 -16.60
C GLY A 111 -0.33 1.41 -16.84
N CYS A 112 -1.02 1.98 -15.87
CA CYS A 112 -1.37 3.40 -15.81
C CYS A 112 -0.53 4.07 -14.73
N ALA A 113 0.52 4.78 -15.14
CA ALA A 113 1.42 5.44 -14.22
C ALA A 113 0.70 6.57 -13.45
N SER A 114 1.12 6.83 -12.22
CA SER A 114 0.74 8.06 -11.54
C SER A 114 1.40 9.27 -12.22
N ALA A 115 0.90 10.48 -11.94
CA ALA A 115 1.51 11.70 -12.50
C ALA A 115 2.99 11.86 -12.11
N CYS A 116 3.39 11.37 -10.94
CA CYS A 116 4.79 11.37 -10.50
C CYS A 116 5.66 10.47 -11.39
N PHE A 117 5.22 9.23 -11.63
CA PHE A 117 5.99 8.26 -12.41
C PHE A 117 5.97 8.57 -13.91
N ALA A 118 4.88 9.15 -14.40
CA ALA A 118 4.82 9.72 -15.75
C ALA A 118 5.68 11.00 -15.90
N ASN A 119 6.20 11.54 -14.78
CA ASN A 119 7.05 12.74 -14.74
C ASN A 119 6.40 13.93 -15.48
N LEU A 120 5.10 14.16 -15.26
CA LEU A 120 4.31 15.14 -16.02
C LEU A 120 4.79 16.59 -15.85
N ASP A 121 5.44 16.91 -14.73
CA ASP A 121 6.06 18.23 -14.47
C ASP A 121 7.54 18.31 -14.86
N GLY A 122 8.13 17.19 -15.28
CA GLY A 122 9.51 17.11 -15.75
C GLY A 122 10.59 17.10 -14.66
N ASN A 123 10.25 17.13 -13.37
CA ASN A 123 11.23 17.14 -12.29
C ASN A 123 10.78 16.42 -11.02
N GLN A 124 10.91 15.09 -11.00
CA GLN A 124 10.58 14.27 -9.82
C GLN A 124 11.32 14.64 -8.52
N GLN A 125 12.42 15.40 -8.56
CA GLN A 125 13.16 15.82 -7.35
C GLN A 125 12.56 17.04 -6.64
N ASP A 126 11.74 17.82 -7.34
CA ASP A 126 11.02 18.98 -6.80
C ASP A 126 9.69 19.10 -7.55
N SER A 127 8.75 18.25 -7.16
CA SER A 127 7.53 17.96 -7.91
C SER A 127 6.31 17.94 -7.00
N ALA A 128 5.24 18.63 -7.42
CA ALA A 128 3.93 18.54 -6.79
C ALA A 128 3.28 17.17 -7.04
N ASN A 129 3.58 16.50 -8.15
CA ASN A 129 3.07 15.15 -8.43
C ASN A 129 3.71 14.09 -7.52
N CYS A 130 4.98 14.26 -7.17
CA CYS A 130 5.75 13.34 -6.33
C CYS A 130 5.79 13.74 -4.85
N CYS A 131 5.24 14.90 -4.49
CA CYS A 131 5.42 15.54 -3.18
C CYS A 131 6.88 15.55 -2.70
N SER A 132 7.78 16.04 -3.56
CA SER A 132 9.22 16.06 -3.33
C SER A 132 9.78 17.49 -3.33
N GLY A 133 11.00 17.68 -2.84
CA GLY A 133 11.66 18.99 -2.82
C GLY A 133 10.88 20.03 -2.02
N SER A 134 10.50 21.13 -2.65
CA SER A 134 9.69 22.20 -2.05
C SER A 134 8.26 21.74 -1.71
N HIS A 135 7.81 20.61 -2.26
CA HIS A 135 6.51 19.98 -2.03
C HIS A 135 6.56 18.84 -1.00
N SER A 136 7.64 18.71 -0.22
CA SER A 136 7.84 17.56 0.69
C SER A 136 7.03 17.58 2.00
N THR A 137 5.90 18.28 2.04
CA THR A 137 5.00 18.29 3.21
C THR A 137 3.54 18.31 2.77
N PRO A 138 2.59 17.81 3.58
CA PRO A 138 1.17 17.86 3.25
C PRO A 138 0.66 19.28 2.93
N ASN A 139 1.19 20.29 3.62
CA ASN A 139 0.81 21.69 3.40
C ASN A 139 1.36 22.25 2.07
N THR A 140 2.49 21.73 1.59
CA THR A 140 3.12 22.19 0.34
C THR A 140 2.82 21.28 -0.86
N CYS A 141 2.15 20.15 -0.63
CA CYS A 141 1.63 19.22 -1.66
C CYS A 141 0.15 18.90 -1.41
N PRO A 142 -0.75 19.89 -1.64
CA PRO A 142 -2.19 19.65 -1.55
C PRO A 142 -2.68 18.78 -2.72
N PRO A 143 -3.82 18.07 -2.59
CA PRO A 143 -4.35 17.20 -3.64
C PRO A 143 -4.62 17.96 -4.95
N ASP A 144 -5.14 19.18 -4.89
CA ASP A 144 -5.39 20.04 -6.07
C ASP A 144 -4.11 20.38 -6.87
N GLY A 145 -2.93 20.22 -6.25
CA GLY A 145 -1.63 20.41 -6.91
C GLY A 145 -1.09 19.15 -7.60
N VAL A 146 -1.70 18.00 -7.36
CA VAL A 146 -1.30 16.70 -7.93
C VAL A 146 -2.13 16.44 -9.18
N GLN A 147 -1.48 16.32 -10.33
CA GLN A 147 -2.17 16.04 -11.59
C GLN A 147 -2.82 14.65 -11.53
N SER A 148 -4.03 14.54 -12.09
CA SER A 148 -4.82 13.32 -12.15
C SER A 148 -5.21 12.71 -10.79
N TYR A 149 -5.05 13.43 -9.67
CA TYR A 149 -5.54 12.97 -8.36
C TYR A 149 -7.01 12.56 -8.40
N ASP A 150 -7.88 13.41 -8.96
CA ASP A 150 -9.33 13.14 -9.07
C ASP A 150 -9.66 11.89 -9.91
N LEU A 151 -8.83 11.57 -10.92
CA LEU A 151 -8.99 10.36 -11.73
C LEU A 151 -8.79 9.12 -10.85
N PHE A 152 -7.65 9.05 -10.16
CA PHE A 152 -7.30 7.89 -9.33
C PHE A 152 -8.22 7.79 -8.12
N LYS A 153 -8.42 8.89 -7.40
CA LYS A 153 -9.24 8.91 -6.18
C LYS A 153 -10.71 8.69 -6.45
N GLY A 154 -11.23 9.28 -7.54
CA GLY A 154 -12.62 9.10 -7.95
C GLY A 154 -12.94 7.67 -8.39
N ALA A 155 -11.96 6.97 -8.98
CA ALA A 155 -12.10 5.59 -9.40
C ALA A 155 -11.88 4.59 -8.25
N CYS A 156 -10.96 4.89 -7.33
CA CYS A 156 -10.55 4.02 -6.25
C CYS A 156 -10.58 4.75 -4.90
N LEU A 157 -11.79 4.95 -4.38
CA LEU A 157 -12.02 5.77 -3.19
C LEU A 157 -11.24 5.26 -1.96
N ASN A 158 -11.17 3.95 -1.77
CA ASN A 158 -10.59 3.30 -0.59
C ASN A 158 -9.07 3.02 -0.71
N SER A 159 -8.37 3.87 -1.46
CA SER A 159 -6.94 3.71 -1.75
C SER A 159 -6.22 5.06 -1.64
N TYR A 160 -4.89 5.03 -1.44
CA TYR A 160 -4.06 6.21 -1.67
C TYR A 160 -4.03 6.53 -3.17
N ALA A 161 -4.34 7.76 -3.54
CA ALA A 161 -4.16 8.27 -4.90
C ALA A 161 -2.87 9.12 -5.05
N TYR A 162 -2.28 9.57 -3.94
CA TYR A 162 -1.01 10.32 -3.89
C TYR A 162 -0.39 10.25 -2.48
N ALA A 163 0.83 10.78 -2.30
CA ALA A 163 1.65 10.56 -1.11
C ALA A 163 1.09 11.11 0.22
N TYR A 164 0.19 12.11 0.23
CA TYR A 164 -0.37 12.69 1.46
C TYR A 164 -1.91 12.59 1.53
N ASP A 165 -2.45 11.50 1.00
CA ASP A 165 -3.89 11.28 0.84
C ASP A 165 -4.62 10.92 2.14
N GLU A 166 -3.95 10.92 3.31
CA GLU A 166 -4.59 10.63 4.60
C GLU A 166 -5.76 11.58 4.89
N SER A 167 -5.67 12.82 4.42
CA SER A 167 -6.71 13.83 4.60
C SER A 167 -8.04 13.50 3.89
N SER A 168 -8.03 12.58 2.91
CA SER A 168 -9.25 12.08 2.29
C SER A 168 -10.11 11.20 3.22
N GLY A 169 -9.52 10.70 4.31
CA GLY A 169 -10.18 9.79 5.26
C GLY A 169 -10.46 8.39 4.70
N THR A 170 -9.99 8.08 3.49
CA THR A 170 -10.25 6.82 2.78
C THR A 170 -8.99 6.21 2.15
N ALA A 171 -7.82 6.78 2.42
CA ALA A 171 -6.55 6.28 1.90
C ALA A 171 -5.92 5.20 2.81
N LEU A 172 -5.94 5.43 4.13
CA LEU A 172 -5.31 4.56 5.13
C LEU A 172 -6.35 3.94 6.05
N TRP A 173 -6.35 2.62 6.15
CA TRP A 173 -7.27 1.88 7.01
C TRP A 173 -6.54 1.34 8.21
N THR A 174 -7.29 1.16 9.30
CA THR A 174 -6.76 0.64 10.56
C THR A 174 -7.59 -0.52 11.05
N CYS A 175 -6.96 -1.40 11.83
CA CYS A 175 -7.60 -2.47 12.58
C CYS A 175 -6.97 -2.56 13.97
N ASP A 176 -7.77 -2.85 14.99
CA ASP A 176 -7.21 -3.11 16.32
C ASP A 176 -6.30 -4.33 16.26
N SER A 177 -5.00 -4.13 16.54
CA SER A 177 -4.01 -5.18 16.43
C SER A 177 -4.24 -6.30 17.46
N SER A 178 -4.94 -6.05 18.56
CA SER A 178 -5.24 -7.05 19.60
C SER A 178 -6.18 -8.16 19.10
N LEU A 179 -6.91 -7.90 18.01
CA LEU A 179 -7.83 -8.86 17.41
C LEU A 179 -7.12 -9.94 16.59
N ASN A 180 -5.82 -9.77 16.30
CA ASN A 180 -5.02 -10.71 15.52
C ASN A 180 -5.68 -11.08 14.17
N ALA A 181 -6.18 -10.06 13.48
CA ALA A 181 -6.76 -10.18 12.15
C ALA A 181 -5.84 -10.95 11.18
N ASP A 182 -6.43 -11.89 10.46
CA ASP A 182 -5.88 -12.47 9.24
C ASP A 182 -6.32 -11.62 8.05
N TYR A 183 -5.40 -11.39 7.11
CA TYR A 183 -5.64 -10.55 5.93
C TYR A 183 -5.66 -11.38 4.65
N THR A 184 -6.51 -11.00 3.72
CA THR A 184 -6.56 -11.57 2.37
C THR A 184 -6.38 -10.47 1.33
N LEU A 185 -5.28 -10.54 0.59
CA LEU A 185 -5.06 -9.78 -0.64
C LEU A 185 -5.69 -10.54 -1.81
N THR A 186 -6.60 -9.90 -2.54
CA THR A 186 -7.20 -10.46 -3.75
C THR A 186 -6.86 -9.58 -4.94
N PHE A 187 -6.24 -10.16 -5.97
CA PHE A 187 -6.08 -9.54 -7.29
C PHE A 187 -7.31 -9.80 -8.14
N CYS A 188 -7.77 -8.79 -8.88
CA CYS A 188 -9.04 -8.79 -9.62
C CYS A 188 -10.23 -9.24 -8.73
N PRO A 189 -10.50 -8.52 -7.63
CA PRO A 189 -11.53 -8.89 -6.66
C PRO A 189 -12.93 -8.98 -7.25
#